data_AF-D0SHW9-F1
#
_entry.id   AF-D0SHW9-F1
#
_cell.length_a   1.000
_cell.length_b   1.000
_cell.length_c   1.000
_cell.angle_alpha   90.00
_cell.angle_beta   90.00
_cell.angle_gamma   90.00
#
_symmetry.space_group_name_H-M   'P 1'
#
loop_
_entity.id
_entity.type
_entity.pdbx_description
1 polymer ?
#
loop_
_entity_poly.entity_id
_entity_poly.type
_entity_poly.pdbx_seq_one_letter_code
_entity_poly.pdbx_strand_id
1 'polypeptide(L)'
;MVNESGREFLAFVQRDSQGLELIDDWSGFGQRTTGSGTVKFHQVFVAKEDVIPFDTAFKQLSLVGPFAQIMHAAIEVGIARAAFEETLERVRVARPWIDANIDSATQDPLTLFELGRVATDVKASELLLKQAARSVDIAKQDLNAETLAKASIDVAKVRAHSTETALKASSKLIELAGSRGSQRADGLDRHWRNARVHTLHDAARWKYYFIGNYVLNGILPPRRGTL
;
A
#
# COMPACT_ATOMS: atom_id res chain seq x y z
N MET A 1 10.84 -16.09 15.27
CA MET A 1 11.92 -17.03 15.68
C MET A 1 11.46 -18.45 15.40
N VAL A 2 12.38 -19.39 15.15
CA VAL A 2 12.06 -20.81 14.94
C VAL A 2 12.69 -21.60 16.08
N ASN A 3 11.95 -22.50 16.73
CA ASN A 3 12.53 -23.40 17.74
C ASN A 3 13.22 -24.62 17.10
N GLU A 4 13.83 -25.48 17.92
CA GLU A 4 14.52 -26.71 17.48
C GLU A 4 13.60 -27.69 16.72
N SER A 5 12.28 -27.60 16.91
CA SER A 5 11.29 -28.40 16.18
C SER A 5 10.70 -27.71 14.95
N GLY A 6 11.27 -26.59 14.51
CA GLY A 6 10.85 -25.90 13.29
C GLY A 6 9.60 -25.03 13.45
N ARG A 7 9.12 -24.78 14.68
CA ARG A 7 7.91 -23.97 14.94
C ARG A 7 8.23 -22.49 15.01
N GLU A 8 7.40 -21.68 14.37
CA GLU A 8 7.49 -20.22 14.37
C GLU A 8 6.79 -19.57 15.57
N PHE A 9 7.43 -18.54 16.11
CA PHE A 9 6.94 -17.75 17.23
C PHE A 9 7.09 -16.26 16.93
N LEU A 10 6.10 -15.49 17.41
CA LEU A 10 6.18 -14.05 17.59
C LEU A 10 6.66 -13.77 19.01
N ALA A 11 7.61 -12.86 19.16
CA ALA A 11 8.12 -12.45 20.46
C ALA A 11 8.04 -10.93 20.59
N PHE A 12 7.56 -10.47 21.74
CA PHE A 12 7.59 -9.06 22.11
C PHE A 12 8.82 -8.82 22.98
N VAL A 13 9.59 -7.79 22.65
CA VAL A 13 10.85 -7.48 23.31
C VAL A 13 10.88 -5.99 23.59
N GLN A 14 11.30 -5.61 24.80
CA GLN A 14 11.50 -4.20 25.13
C GLN A 14 12.63 -3.61 24.28
N ARG A 15 12.47 -2.35 23.87
CA ARG A 15 13.40 -1.67 22.96
C ARG A 15 14.84 -1.61 23.51
N ASP A 16 14.98 -1.56 24.82
CA ASP A 16 16.22 -1.41 25.57
C ASP A 16 16.74 -2.73 26.15
N SER A 17 16.16 -3.87 25.75
CA SER A 17 16.62 -5.19 26.19
C SER A 17 18.10 -5.41 25.88
N GLN A 18 18.83 -5.96 26.85
CA GLN A 18 20.24 -6.31 26.68
C GLN A 18 20.43 -7.24 25.46
N GLY A 19 21.40 -6.90 24.61
CA GLY A 19 21.71 -7.66 23.39
C GLY A 19 20.87 -7.27 22.16
N LEU A 20 19.89 -6.37 22.30
CA LEU A 20 19.15 -5.83 21.16
C LEU A 20 19.89 -4.62 20.58
N GLU A 21 20.18 -4.66 19.28
CA GLU A 21 20.83 -3.55 18.55
C GLU A 21 19.92 -3.08 17.42
N LEU A 22 19.56 -1.80 17.44
CA LEU A 22 18.84 -1.12 16.36
C LEU A 22 19.83 -0.31 15.54
N ILE A 23 19.91 -0.60 14.24
CA ILE A 23 20.82 0.07 13.32
C ILE A 23 20.00 1.02 12.44
N ASP A 24 20.35 2.30 12.46
CA ASP A 24 19.72 3.33 11.63
C ASP A 24 20.36 3.36 10.22
N ASP A 25 20.16 2.26 9.47
CA ASP A 25 20.74 2.05 8.13
C ASP A 25 19.69 2.05 7.00
N TRP A 26 18.45 2.48 7.29
CA TRP A 26 17.42 2.59 6.28
C TRP A 26 17.77 3.65 5.23
N SER A 27 17.94 3.22 3.98
CA SER A 27 18.41 4.06 2.86
C SER A 27 17.46 4.11 1.67
N GLY A 28 16.19 3.73 1.85
CA GLY A 28 15.18 3.80 0.81
C GLY A 28 14.98 5.21 0.25
N PHE A 29 14.82 5.34 -1.07
CA PHE A 29 14.64 6.65 -1.73
C PHE A 29 13.26 7.28 -1.45
N GLY A 30 12.30 6.47 -1.02
CA GLY A 30 10.98 6.86 -0.49
C GLY A 30 10.72 6.14 0.84
N GLN A 31 9.61 6.46 1.50
CA GLN A 31 9.32 5.96 2.86
C GLN A 31 10.47 6.23 3.84
N ARG A 32 11.09 7.42 3.74
CA ARG A 32 12.40 7.71 4.38
C ARG A 32 12.36 7.74 5.91
N THR A 33 11.20 7.86 6.51
CA THR A 33 11.02 8.05 7.96
C THR A 33 10.33 6.86 8.63
N THR A 34 10.28 5.69 7.99
CA THR A 34 9.60 4.51 8.52
C THR A 34 10.43 3.71 9.52
N GLY A 35 11.74 3.97 9.61
CA GLY A 35 12.63 3.21 10.49
C GLY A 35 12.77 1.74 10.08
N SER A 36 12.68 1.42 8.79
CA SER A 36 12.76 0.05 8.25
C SER A 36 14.21 -0.46 8.13
N GLY A 37 15.06 -0.08 9.09
CA GLY A 37 16.46 -0.48 9.15
C GLY A 37 16.67 -1.85 9.79
N THR A 38 17.93 -2.21 9.98
CA THR A 38 18.33 -3.51 10.52
C THR A 38 18.14 -3.58 12.03
N VAL A 39 17.64 -4.72 12.51
CA VAL A 39 17.62 -5.09 13.93
C VAL A 39 18.44 -6.35 14.13
N LYS A 40 19.41 -6.32 15.05
CA LYS A 40 20.19 -7.51 15.46
C LYS A 40 19.82 -7.94 16.87
N PHE A 41 19.78 -9.25 17.06
CA PHE A 41 19.46 -9.88 18.33
C PHE A 41 20.65 -10.72 18.79
N HIS A 42 21.32 -10.30 19.86
CA HIS A 42 22.47 -10.98 20.46
C HIS A 42 22.08 -11.59 21.81
N GLN A 43 21.61 -12.85 21.78
CA GLN A 43 21.17 -13.58 22.99
C GLN A 43 20.15 -12.78 23.83
N VAL A 44 19.21 -12.10 23.15
CA VAL A 44 18.19 -11.28 23.81
C VAL A 44 17.25 -12.19 24.60
N PHE A 45 17.15 -11.92 25.90
CA PHE A 45 16.19 -12.62 26.75
C PHE A 45 14.76 -12.19 26.40
N VAL A 46 13.87 -13.17 26.32
CA VAL A 46 12.43 -12.96 26.13
C VAL A 46 11.69 -13.80 27.15
N ALA A 47 10.83 -13.16 27.94
CA ALA A 47 10.03 -13.87 28.93
C ALA A 47 9.02 -14.79 28.23
N LYS A 48 8.64 -15.89 28.87
CA LYS A 48 7.77 -16.90 28.25
C LYS A 48 6.39 -16.33 27.91
N GLU A 49 5.90 -15.44 28.76
CA GLU A 49 4.66 -14.68 28.63
C GLU A 49 4.65 -13.72 27.44
N ASP A 50 5.81 -13.28 26.95
CA ASP A 50 5.95 -12.40 25.79
C ASP A 50 6.11 -13.16 24.47
N VAL A 51 5.99 -14.49 24.50
CA VAL A 51 6.13 -15.37 23.33
C VAL A 51 4.78 -15.96 22.95
N ILE A 52 4.35 -15.67 21.72
CA ILE A 52 3.10 -16.18 21.15
C ILE A 52 3.41 -17.18 20.04
N PRO A 53 2.82 -18.40 20.07
CA PRO A 53 2.91 -19.34 18.95
C PRO A 53 2.35 -18.71 17.67
N PHE A 54 3.16 -18.67 16.62
CA PHE A 54 2.77 -18.05 15.35
C PHE A 54 2.57 -19.10 14.24
N ASP A 55 3.12 -20.30 14.41
CA ASP A 55 2.97 -21.43 13.50
C ASP A 55 1.52 -21.91 13.30
N THR A 56 0.59 -21.49 14.17
CA THR A 56 -0.85 -21.76 14.06
C THR A 56 -1.65 -20.61 13.47
N ALA A 57 -1.08 -19.40 13.37
CA ALA A 57 -1.80 -18.17 13.01
C ALA A 57 -2.46 -18.23 11.62
N PHE A 58 -1.92 -19.06 10.72
CA PHE A 58 -2.45 -19.28 9.37
C PHE A 58 -3.01 -20.68 9.13
N LYS A 59 -2.90 -21.58 10.12
CA LYS A 59 -3.54 -22.91 10.07
C LYS A 59 -5.04 -22.80 10.39
N GLN A 60 -5.41 -21.82 11.21
CA GLN A 60 -6.80 -21.51 11.54
C GLN A 60 -7.33 -20.34 10.68
N LEU A 61 -8.64 -20.10 10.73
CA LEU A 61 -9.22 -18.88 10.17
C LEU A 61 -8.66 -17.68 10.93
N SER A 62 -8.16 -16.68 10.22
CA SER A 62 -7.50 -15.52 10.81
C SER A 62 -7.62 -14.31 9.90
N LEU A 63 -7.91 -13.15 10.49
CA LEU A 63 -8.02 -11.87 9.79
C LEU A 63 -6.69 -11.13 9.64
N VAL A 64 -5.59 -11.68 10.16
CA VAL A 64 -4.27 -11.02 10.14
C VAL A 64 -3.87 -10.60 8.72
N GLY A 65 -4.09 -11.46 7.72
CA GLY A 65 -3.80 -11.15 6.31
C GLY A 65 -4.58 -9.96 5.76
N PRO A 66 -5.92 -10.06 5.61
CA PRO A 66 -6.71 -8.97 5.07
C PRO A 66 -6.62 -7.69 5.91
N PHE A 67 -6.49 -7.78 7.23
CA PHE A 67 -6.31 -6.62 8.09
C PHE A 67 -4.94 -5.92 7.89
N ALA A 68 -3.85 -6.68 7.75
CA ALA A 68 -2.55 -6.10 7.42
C ALA A 68 -2.58 -5.42 6.05
N GLN A 69 -3.11 -6.12 5.05
CA GLN A 69 -3.08 -5.65 3.67
C GLN A 69 -3.99 -4.44 3.45
N ILE A 70 -5.16 -4.34 4.10
CA ILE A 70 -6.00 -3.14 3.95
C ILE A 70 -5.31 -1.87 4.47
N MET A 71 -4.45 -1.96 5.49
CA MET A 71 -3.64 -0.82 5.95
C MET A 71 -2.66 -0.36 4.85
N HIS A 72 -2.00 -1.29 4.16
CA HIS A 72 -1.13 -0.93 3.05
C HIS A 72 -1.90 -0.30 1.88
N ALA A 73 -3.09 -0.80 1.57
CA ALA A 73 -3.97 -0.20 0.56
C ALA A 73 -4.37 1.23 0.94
N ALA A 74 -4.69 1.47 2.21
CA ALA A 74 -5.05 2.81 2.71
C ALA A 74 -3.90 3.82 2.53
N ILE A 75 -2.66 3.41 2.77
CA ILE A 75 -1.47 4.24 2.54
C ILE A 75 -1.35 4.61 1.05
N GLU A 76 -1.50 3.62 0.15
CA GLU A 76 -1.41 3.86 -1.30
C GLU A 76 -2.53 4.76 -1.82
N VAL A 77 -3.77 4.55 -1.36
CA VAL A 77 -4.91 5.43 -1.68
C VAL A 77 -4.65 6.85 -1.19
N GLY A 78 -4.09 7.01 0.02
CA GLY A 78 -3.73 8.31 0.57
C GLY A 78 -2.68 9.03 -0.28
N ILE A 79 -1.62 8.32 -0.71
CA ILE A 79 -0.61 8.88 -1.60
C ILE A 79 -1.22 9.27 -2.96
N ALA A 80 -2.08 8.41 -3.53
CA ALA A 80 -2.73 8.70 -4.79
C ALA A 80 -3.61 9.96 -4.73
N ARG A 81 -4.41 10.09 -3.66
CA ARG A 81 -5.26 11.26 -3.42
C ARG A 81 -4.39 12.53 -3.29
N ALA A 82 -3.38 12.50 -2.43
CA ALA A 82 -2.53 13.66 -2.19
C ALA A 82 -1.79 14.12 -3.45
N ALA A 83 -1.29 13.17 -4.26
CA ALA A 83 -0.66 13.48 -5.53
C ALA A 83 -1.65 14.12 -6.53
N PHE A 84 -2.88 13.60 -6.59
CA PHE A 84 -3.91 14.15 -7.47
C PHE A 84 -4.35 15.55 -7.03
N GLU A 85 -4.59 15.77 -5.74
CA GLU A 85 -4.94 17.10 -5.19
C GLU A 85 -3.84 18.13 -5.49
N GLU A 86 -2.57 17.78 -5.26
CA GLU A 86 -1.44 18.66 -5.62
C GLU A 86 -1.37 18.89 -7.14
N THR A 87 -1.73 17.90 -7.96
CA THR A 87 -1.76 18.07 -9.43
C THR A 87 -2.73 19.17 -9.84
N LEU A 88 -3.92 19.22 -9.22
CA LEU A 88 -4.91 20.26 -9.50
C LEU A 88 -4.38 21.66 -9.16
N GLU A 89 -3.62 21.80 -8.07
CA GLU A 89 -2.99 23.07 -7.71
C GLU A 89 -1.91 23.48 -8.72
N ARG A 90 -1.06 22.54 -9.14
CA ARG A 90 0.01 22.83 -10.11
C ARG A 90 -0.53 23.17 -11.49
N VAL A 91 -1.57 22.49 -11.97
CA VAL A 91 -2.18 22.76 -13.28
C VAL A 91 -2.83 24.15 -13.32
N ARG A 92 -3.46 24.61 -12.22
CA ARG A 92 -4.08 25.95 -12.16
C ARG A 92 -3.10 27.11 -12.35
N VAL A 93 -1.83 26.90 -12.07
CA VAL A 93 -0.76 27.91 -12.22
C VAL A 93 0.24 27.56 -13.33
N ALA A 94 -0.01 26.48 -14.07
CA ALA A 94 0.82 26.05 -15.18
C ALA A 94 0.61 26.94 -16.40
N ARG A 95 1.65 27.06 -17.23
CA ARG A 95 1.54 27.74 -18.52
C ARG A 95 0.86 26.81 -19.52
N PRO A 96 -0.07 27.31 -20.36
CA PRO A 96 -0.66 26.51 -21.44
C PRO A 96 0.41 26.07 -22.44
N TRP A 97 0.14 24.96 -23.13
CA TRP A 97 0.96 24.54 -24.27
C TRP A 97 0.85 25.54 -25.42
N ILE A 98 1.99 25.84 -26.08
CA ILE A 98 2.07 26.93 -27.05
C ILE A 98 1.16 26.72 -28.27
N ASP A 99 1.02 25.47 -28.72
CA ASP A 99 0.19 25.15 -29.89
C ASP A 99 -1.29 24.90 -29.53
N ALA A 100 -1.65 24.95 -28.24
CA ALA A 100 -3.03 24.71 -27.81
C ALA A 100 -3.95 25.92 -28.05
N ASN A 101 -3.39 27.11 -28.30
CA ASN A 101 -4.14 28.36 -28.58
C ASN A 101 -5.23 28.66 -27.52
N ILE A 102 -4.86 28.56 -26.25
CA ILE A 102 -5.71 28.76 -25.06
C ILE A 102 -5.03 29.69 -24.06
N ASP A 103 -5.83 30.35 -23.22
CA ASP A 103 -5.34 31.34 -22.25
C ASP A 103 -4.77 30.69 -20.97
N SER A 104 -5.21 29.47 -20.65
CA SER A 104 -4.86 28.78 -19.41
C SER A 104 -4.68 27.28 -19.62
N ALA A 105 -3.71 26.67 -18.93
CA ALA A 105 -3.51 25.22 -18.93
C ALA A 105 -4.74 24.44 -18.44
N THR A 106 -5.63 25.07 -17.67
CA THR A 106 -6.89 24.47 -17.22
C THR A 106 -7.92 24.26 -18.34
N GLN A 107 -7.71 24.85 -19.51
CA GLN A 107 -8.58 24.72 -20.69
C GLN A 107 -8.08 23.66 -21.67
N ASP A 108 -6.87 23.11 -21.47
CA ASP A 108 -6.29 22.13 -22.38
C ASP A 108 -7.10 20.81 -22.33
N PRO A 109 -7.73 20.39 -23.44
CA PRO A 109 -8.53 19.17 -23.48
C PRO A 109 -7.72 17.91 -23.16
N LEU A 110 -6.42 17.88 -23.45
CA LEU A 110 -5.56 16.72 -23.16
C LEU A 110 -5.22 16.65 -21.67
N THR A 111 -4.92 17.80 -21.05
CA THR A 111 -4.77 17.91 -19.60
C THR A 111 -6.06 17.50 -18.87
N LEU A 112 -7.22 18.00 -19.31
CA LEU A 112 -8.52 17.65 -18.73
C LEU A 112 -8.83 16.15 -18.88
N PHE A 113 -8.49 15.55 -20.01
CA PHE A 113 -8.64 14.11 -20.24
C PHE A 113 -7.81 13.29 -19.24
N GLU A 114 -6.53 13.61 -19.07
CA GLU A 114 -5.65 12.91 -18.12
C GLU A 114 -6.09 13.12 -16.67
N LEU A 115 -6.49 14.36 -16.29
CA LEU A 115 -7.07 14.64 -14.98
C LEU A 115 -8.33 13.81 -14.73
N GLY A 116 -9.23 13.70 -15.72
CA GLY A 116 -10.43 12.88 -15.62
C GLY A 116 -10.13 11.40 -15.38
N ARG A 117 -9.12 10.86 -16.06
CA ARG A 117 -8.66 9.48 -15.86
C ARG A 117 -8.09 9.26 -14.46
N VAL A 118 -7.20 10.13 -14.00
CA VAL A 118 -6.60 10.01 -12.66
C VAL A 118 -7.65 10.19 -11.58
N ALA A 119 -8.56 11.16 -11.72
CA ALA A 119 -9.68 11.37 -10.79
C ALA A 119 -10.55 10.12 -10.65
N THR A 120 -10.85 9.47 -11.78
CA THR A 120 -11.66 8.24 -11.81
C THR A 120 -10.95 7.10 -11.09
N ASP A 121 -9.66 6.87 -11.34
CA ASP A 121 -8.89 5.80 -10.69
C ASP A 121 -8.72 6.02 -9.19
N VAL A 122 -8.44 7.27 -8.77
CA VAL A 122 -8.38 7.64 -7.35
C VAL A 122 -9.74 7.37 -6.71
N LYS A 123 -10.84 7.77 -7.35
CA LYS A 123 -12.17 7.55 -6.80
C LYS A 123 -12.53 6.07 -6.70
N ALA A 124 -12.21 5.29 -7.72
CA ALA A 124 -12.41 3.85 -7.72
C ALA A 124 -11.64 3.18 -6.57
N SER A 125 -10.38 3.57 -6.36
CA SER A 125 -9.55 3.06 -5.27
C SER A 125 -10.12 3.38 -3.89
N GLU A 126 -10.65 4.59 -3.67
CA GLU A 126 -11.35 4.96 -2.42
C GLU A 126 -12.59 4.11 -2.16
N LEU A 127 -13.38 3.84 -3.20
CA LEU A 127 -14.60 3.05 -3.08
C LEU A 127 -14.28 1.57 -2.82
N LEU A 128 -13.28 1.01 -3.52
CA LEU A 128 -12.78 -0.33 -3.26
C LEU A 128 -12.24 -0.46 -1.84
N LEU A 129 -11.51 0.54 -1.33
CA LEU A 129 -11.01 0.55 0.04
C LEU A 129 -12.15 0.49 1.06
N LYS A 130 -13.19 1.31 0.88
CA LYS A 130 -14.39 1.29 1.75
C LYS A 130 -15.13 -0.05 1.70
N GLN A 131 -15.23 -0.65 0.51
CA GLN A 131 -15.84 -1.97 0.37
C GLN A 131 -15.02 -3.07 1.05
N ALA A 132 -13.69 -3.04 0.89
CA ALA A 132 -12.79 -3.97 1.56
C ALA A 132 -12.90 -3.85 3.08
N ALA A 133 -12.95 -2.62 3.62
CA ALA A 133 -13.12 -2.37 5.05
C ALA A 133 -14.42 -2.99 5.59
N ARG A 134 -15.54 -2.77 4.90
CA ARG A 134 -16.82 -3.42 5.26
C ARG A 134 -16.74 -4.95 5.26
N SER A 135 -16.04 -5.53 4.27
CA SER A 135 -15.89 -6.98 4.21
C SER A 135 -15.03 -7.52 5.37
N VAL A 136 -13.99 -6.77 5.77
CA VAL A 136 -13.19 -7.09 6.96
C VAL A 136 -14.03 -6.98 8.23
N ASP A 137 -14.86 -5.95 8.37
CA ASP A 137 -15.76 -5.77 9.53
C ASP A 137 -16.78 -6.91 9.65
N ILE A 138 -17.37 -7.34 8.53
CA ILE A 138 -18.28 -8.49 8.49
C ILE A 138 -17.55 -9.77 8.92
N ALA A 139 -16.37 -10.04 8.36
CA ALA A 139 -15.60 -11.22 8.71
C ALA A 139 -15.09 -11.20 10.16
N LYS A 140 -14.95 -10.01 10.76
CA LYS A 140 -14.66 -9.85 12.19
C LYS A 140 -15.84 -10.22 13.09
N GLN A 141 -17.07 -9.98 12.63
CA GLN A 141 -18.29 -10.33 13.38
C GLN A 141 -18.67 -11.81 13.22
N ASP A 142 -18.51 -12.36 12.02
CA ASP A 142 -18.80 -13.77 11.70
C ASP A 142 -17.62 -14.36 10.92
N LEU A 143 -16.64 -14.90 11.65
CA LEU A 143 -15.44 -15.46 11.05
C LEU A 143 -15.68 -16.89 10.58
N ASN A 144 -15.83 -17.05 9.27
CA ASN A 144 -15.92 -18.35 8.60
C ASN A 144 -15.11 -18.34 7.29
N ALA A 145 -15.06 -19.47 6.59
CA ALA A 145 -14.24 -19.60 5.38
C ALA A 145 -14.70 -18.65 4.25
N GLU A 146 -16.01 -18.41 4.14
CA GLU A 146 -16.60 -17.56 3.11
C GLU A 146 -16.35 -16.08 3.40
N THR A 147 -16.65 -15.62 4.62
CA THR A 147 -16.45 -14.23 5.01
C THR A 147 -14.97 -13.85 4.97
N LEU A 148 -14.07 -14.74 5.41
CA LEU A 148 -12.63 -14.54 5.31
C LEU A 148 -12.15 -14.45 3.86
N ALA A 149 -12.61 -15.36 2.99
CA ALA A 149 -12.24 -15.34 1.58
C ALA A 149 -12.74 -14.07 0.90
N LYS A 150 -13.99 -13.66 1.18
CA LYS A 150 -14.57 -12.41 0.67
C LYS A 150 -13.78 -11.18 1.10
N ALA A 151 -13.40 -11.08 2.38
CA ALA A 151 -12.56 -10.01 2.87
C ALA A 151 -11.19 -10.00 2.18
N SER A 152 -10.55 -11.17 2.07
CA SER A 152 -9.23 -11.31 1.44
C SER A 152 -9.25 -10.92 -0.05
N ILE A 153 -10.28 -11.33 -0.79
CA ILE A 153 -10.43 -10.98 -2.21
C ILE A 153 -10.72 -9.50 -2.39
N ASP A 154 -11.57 -8.88 -1.58
CA ASP A 154 -11.85 -7.46 -1.70
C ASP A 154 -10.65 -6.60 -1.28
N VAL A 155 -9.88 -7.03 -0.28
CA VAL A 155 -8.59 -6.42 0.07
C VAL A 155 -7.59 -6.58 -1.07
N ALA A 156 -7.52 -7.75 -1.71
CA ALA A 156 -6.66 -7.96 -2.87
C ALA A 156 -7.02 -7.04 -4.05
N LYS A 157 -8.32 -6.81 -4.31
CA LYS A 157 -8.79 -5.89 -5.36
C LYS A 157 -8.31 -4.46 -5.11
N VAL A 158 -8.53 -3.94 -3.90
CA VAL A 158 -8.05 -2.58 -3.59
C VAL A 158 -6.53 -2.53 -3.62
N ARG A 159 -5.80 -3.52 -3.10
CA ARG A 159 -4.33 -3.55 -3.13
C ARG A 159 -3.76 -3.50 -4.55
N ALA A 160 -4.33 -4.29 -5.45
CA ALA A 160 -3.91 -4.32 -6.84
C ALA A 160 -4.14 -2.96 -7.51
N HIS A 161 -5.35 -2.42 -7.35
CA HIS A 161 -5.72 -1.16 -7.99
C HIS A 161 -5.01 0.06 -7.35
N SER A 162 -4.91 0.15 -6.03
CA SER A 162 -4.25 1.25 -5.33
C SER A 162 -2.76 1.34 -5.65
N THR A 163 -2.09 0.20 -5.88
CA THR A 163 -0.70 0.16 -6.33
C THR A 163 -0.53 0.89 -7.66
N GLU A 164 -1.36 0.55 -8.65
CA GLU A 164 -1.30 1.18 -9.99
C GLU A 164 -1.71 2.65 -9.92
N THR A 165 -2.80 2.96 -9.20
CA THR A 165 -3.34 4.31 -9.07
C THR A 165 -2.35 5.25 -8.38
N ALA A 166 -1.68 4.82 -7.30
CA ALA A 166 -0.69 5.63 -6.60
C ALA A 166 0.52 5.95 -7.49
N LEU A 167 1.01 4.98 -8.25
CA LEU A 167 2.11 5.18 -9.20
C LEU A 167 1.70 6.08 -10.37
N LYS A 168 0.50 5.88 -10.91
CA LYS A 168 -0.05 6.69 -12.01
C LYS A 168 -0.24 8.14 -11.57
N ALA A 169 -0.97 8.37 -10.48
CA ALA A 169 -1.28 9.71 -9.99
C ALA A 169 0.00 10.50 -9.66
N SER A 170 0.94 9.87 -8.96
CA SER A 170 2.21 10.52 -8.62
C SER A 170 3.14 10.76 -9.81
N SER A 171 3.12 9.90 -10.83
CA SER A 171 3.84 10.17 -12.08
C SER A 171 3.18 11.30 -12.88
N LYS A 172 1.84 11.32 -12.95
CA LYS A 172 1.08 12.34 -13.66
C LYS A 172 1.19 13.72 -13.02
N LEU A 173 1.35 13.79 -11.71
CA LEU A 173 1.69 15.04 -11.02
C LEU A 173 2.94 15.71 -11.61
N ILE A 174 4.01 14.94 -11.82
CA ILE A 174 5.27 15.49 -12.35
C ILE A 174 5.09 15.93 -13.81
N GLU A 175 4.39 15.12 -14.62
CA GLU A 175 4.10 15.41 -16.02
C GLU A 175 3.24 16.68 -16.18
N LEU A 176 2.12 16.77 -15.47
CA LEU A 176 1.12 17.83 -15.62
C LEU A 176 1.51 19.13 -14.89
N ALA A 177 2.47 19.09 -13.97
CA ALA A 177 3.09 20.30 -13.42
C ALA A 177 4.05 21.00 -14.42
N GLY A 178 4.28 20.40 -15.60
CA GLY A 178 5.23 20.90 -16.61
C GLY A 178 6.68 20.83 -16.15
N SER A 179 7.57 21.59 -16.79
CA SER A 179 9.02 21.58 -16.45
C SER A 179 9.33 22.00 -15.01
N ARG A 180 8.40 22.67 -14.33
CA ARG A 180 8.51 23.01 -12.90
C ARG A 180 8.30 21.77 -12.00
N GLY A 181 7.65 20.73 -12.51
CA GLY A 181 7.44 19.49 -11.77
C GLY A 181 8.72 18.73 -11.42
N SER A 182 9.83 19.01 -12.10
CA SER A 182 11.14 18.41 -11.84
C SER A 182 12.01 19.20 -10.84
N GLN A 183 11.51 20.34 -10.32
CA GLN A 183 12.30 21.17 -9.41
C GLN A 183 12.44 20.52 -8.04
N ARG A 184 13.69 20.34 -7.60
CA ARG A 184 14.01 19.75 -6.28
C ARG A 184 13.36 20.50 -5.12
N ALA A 185 13.23 21.83 -5.24
CA ALA A 185 12.63 22.67 -4.21
C ALA A 185 11.14 22.38 -3.98
N ASP A 186 10.39 21.99 -5.03
CA ASP A 186 8.98 21.61 -4.93
C ASP A 186 8.81 20.18 -4.39
N GLY A 187 9.77 19.30 -4.63
CA GLY A 187 9.79 17.94 -4.09
C GLY A 187 8.56 17.11 -4.48
N LEU A 188 8.00 17.32 -5.68
CA LEU A 188 6.80 16.60 -6.16
C LEU A 188 7.05 15.10 -6.30
N ASP A 189 8.29 14.74 -6.64
CA ASP A 189 8.75 13.36 -6.76
C ASP A 189 8.60 12.53 -5.47
N ARG A 190 8.40 13.18 -4.30
CA ARG A 190 8.19 12.51 -3.02
C ARG A 190 7.00 11.55 -3.04
N HIS A 191 5.92 11.90 -3.73
CA HIS A 191 4.73 11.04 -3.83
C HIS A 191 5.06 9.76 -4.58
N TRP A 192 5.74 9.89 -5.73
CA TRP A 192 6.13 8.75 -6.54
C TRP A 192 7.16 7.88 -5.83
N ARG A 193 8.17 8.49 -5.21
CA ARG A 193 9.19 7.76 -4.44
C ARG A 193 8.57 6.98 -3.29
N ASN A 194 7.66 7.60 -2.53
CA ASN A 194 6.96 6.94 -1.42
C ASN A 194 6.03 5.83 -1.90
N ALA A 195 5.26 6.06 -2.97
CA ALA A 195 4.42 5.03 -3.58
C ALA A 195 5.28 3.86 -4.08
N ARG A 196 6.36 4.15 -4.80
CA ARG A 196 7.21 3.13 -5.41
C ARG A 196 7.88 2.24 -4.38
N VAL A 197 8.41 2.81 -3.29
CA VAL A 197 8.99 2.00 -2.20
C VAL A 197 7.91 1.15 -1.52
N HIS A 198 6.78 1.74 -1.15
CA HIS A 198 5.73 1.02 -0.38
C HIS A 198 5.08 -0.12 -1.17
N THR A 199 4.82 0.10 -2.46
CA THR A 199 4.19 -0.88 -3.35
C THR A 199 5.08 -2.10 -3.65
N LEU A 200 6.36 -2.09 -3.24
CA LEU A 200 7.26 -3.23 -3.35
C LEU A 200 7.15 -4.22 -2.18
N HIS A 201 6.40 -3.89 -1.13
CA HIS A 201 6.19 -4.75 0.03
C HIS A 201 5.72 -6.15 -0.36
N ASP A 202 4.79 -6.25 -1.32
CA ASP A 202 4.34 -7.50 -1.91
C ASP A 202 4.21 -7.37 -3.42
N ALA A 203 4.38 -8.48 -4.14
CA ALA A 203 4.22 -8.50 -5.59
C ALA A 203 2.74 -8.32 -5.99
N ALA A 204 2.33 -7.08 -6.30
CA ALA A 204 0.96 -6.72 -6.67
C ALA A 204 0.34 -7.61 -7.77
N ARG A 205 1.14 -8.08 -8.74
CA ARG A 205 0.70 -9.01 -9.79
C ARG A 205 0.06 -10.30 -9.27
N TRP A 206 0.50 -10.79 -8.11
CA TRP A 206 -0.09 -11.99 -7.51
C TRP A 206 -1.51 -11.73 -6.98
N LYS A 207 -1.85 -10.49 -6.62
CA LYS A 207 -3.22 -10.13 -6.21
C LYS A 207 -4.21 -10.37 -7.34
N TYR A 208 -3.88 -9.97 -8.57
CA TYR A 208 -4.70 -10.28 -9.74
C TYR A 208 -4.84 -11.77 -10.01
N TYR A 209 -3.77 -12.57 -9.82
CA TYR A 209 -3.87 -14.02 -9.92
C TYR A 209 -4.89 -14.59 -8.93
N PHE A 210 -4.86 -14.19 -7.65
CA PHE A 210 -5.81 -14.70 -6.65
C PHE A 210 -7.25 -14.24 -6.93
N ILE A 211 -7.43 -12.99 -7.37
CA ILE A 211 -8.73 -12.48 -7.79
C ILE A 211 -9.28 -13.31 -8.95
N GLY A 212 -8.47 -13.51 -10.00
CA GLY A 212 -8.87 -14.26 -11.19
C GLY A 212 -9.18 -15.73 -10.86
N ASN A 213 -8.33 -16.37 -10.07
CA ASN A 213 -8.51 -17.78 -9.68
C ASN A 213 -9.77 -17.97 -8.83
N TYR A 214 -10.10 -17.01 -7.96
CA TYR A 214 -11.35 -17.04 -7.20
C TYR A 214 -12.57 -16.81 -8.11
N VAL A 215 -12.55 -15.79 -8.97
CA VAL A 215 -13.69 -15.44 -9.83
C VAL A 215 -13.98 -16.52 -10.88
N LEU A 216 -12.93 -17.10 -11.48
CA LEU A 216 -13.08 -18.10 -12.53
C LEU A 216 -13.30 -19.52 -11.99
N ASN A 217 -12.51 -19.92 -10.98
CA ASN A 217 -12.44 -21.33 -10.53
C ASN A 217 -13.06 -21.56 -9.15
N GLY A 218 -13.55 -20.52 -8.46
CA GLY A 218 -14.08 -20.62 -7.09
C GLY A 218 -13.03 -21.00 -6.05
N ILE A 219 -11.73 -20.95 -6.39
CA ILE A 219 -10.66 -21.35 -5.48
C ILE A 219 -10.47 -20.25 -4.42
N LEU A 220 -10.72 -20.60 -3.16
CA LEU A 220 -10.50 -19.71 -2.03
C LEU A 220 -9.03 -19.32 -1.96
N PRO A 221 -8.72 -18.05 -1.65
CA PRO A 221 -7.35 -17.60 -1.71
C PRO A 221 -6.58 -18.08 -0.45
N PRO A 222 -5.25 -18.24 -0.54
CA PRO A 222 -4.47 -18.84 0.53
C PRO A 222 -4.45 -17.96 1.78
N ARG A 223 -4.51 -18.59 2.95
CA ARG A 223 -4.46 -17.90 4.25
C ARG A 223 -3.02 -17.53 4.59
N ARG A 224 -2.60 -16.31 4.25
CA ARG A 224 -1.25 -15.78 4.56
C ARG A 224 -1.25 -14.26 4.65
N GLY A 225 -0.24 -13.69 5.32
CA GLY A 225 -0.12 -12.25 5.57
C GLY A 225 0.07 -11.37 4.33
N THR A 226 0.45 -11.97 3.20
CA THR A 226 0.82 -11.27 1.96
C THR A 226 -0.30 -11.25 0.92
N LEU A 227 -1.53 -11.62 1.30
CA LEU A 227 -2.72 -11.55 0.47
C LEU A 227 -3.71 -10.51 0.99
#